data_AF-A0A5C1AAE0-F1
#
_entry.id   AF-A0A5C1AAE0-F1
#
_cell.length_a   1.000
_cell.length_b   1.000
_cell.length_c   1.000
_cell.angle_alpha   90.00
_cell.angle_beta   90.00
_cell.angle_gamma   90.00
#
_symmetry.space_group_name_H-M   'P 1'
#
loop_
_entity.id
_entity.type
_entity.pdbx_description
1 polymer ?
#
loop_
_entity_poly.entity_id
_entity_poly.type
_entity_poly.pdbx_seq_one_letter_code
_entity_poly.pdbx_strand_id
1 'polypeptide(L)' 'MKSVTVGGGNLFQIAMLELGDATQWNRIAELNRLIDPFITGIVTLQIPKLDPNAGGGVYDPA' A
#
# COMPACT_ATOMS: atom_id res chain seq x y z
N MET A 1 -0.74 -1.73 -13.09
CA MET A 1 -1.39 -2.10 -11.81
C MET A 1 -1.46 -3.60 -11.75
N LYS A 2 -1.32 -4.17 -10.57
CA LYS A 2 -1.51 -5.59 -10.32
C LYS A 2 -2.30 -5.78 -9.03
N SER A 3 -2.83 -6.98 -8.83
CA SER A 3 -3.58 -7.33 -7.62
C SER A 3 -2.79 -8.37 -6.82
N VAL A 4 -2.71 -8.21 -5.51
CA VAL A 4 -2.01 -9.13 -4.61
C VAL A 4 -2.94 -9.49 -3.46
N THR A 5 -3.05 -10.78 -3.14
CA THR A 5 -3.80 -11.27 -1.98
C THR A 5 -2.83 -11.51 -0.82
N VAL A 6 -3.10 -10.88 0.32
CA VAL A 6 -2.27 -10.96 1.52
C VAL A 6 -3.10 -11.46 2.70
N GLY A 7 -2.49 -12.24 3.58
CA GLY A 7 -3.12 -12.80 4.79
C GLY A 7 -2.79 -12.03 6.07
N GLY A 8 -2.77 -10.70 6.01
CA GLY A 8 -2.42 -9.82 7.12
C GLY A 8 -1.11 -9.05 6.90
N GLY A 9 -0.63 -8.38 7.95
CA GLY A 9 0.62 -7.62 7.94
C GLY A 9 0.37 -6.11 7.91
N ASN A 10 1.19 -5.38 7.16
CA ASN A 10 1.03 -3.93 7.00
C ASN A 10 1.44 -3.45 5.60
N LEU A 11 0.90 -2.29 5.19
CA LEU A 11 1.11 -1.68 3.88
C LEU A 11 2.56 -1.25 3.65
N PHE A 12 3.34 -0.92 4.68
CA PHE A 12 4.77 -0.60 4.53
C PHE A 12 5.56 -1.79 4.00
N GLN A 13 5.31 -2.97 4.60
CA GLN A 13 5.98 -4.21 4.23
C GLN A 13 5.57 -4.64 2.82
N ILE A 14 4.29 -4.50 2.48
CA ILE A 14 3.77 -4.78 1.13
C ILE A 14 4.36 -3.81 0.12
N ALA A 15 4.44 -2.51 0.43
CA ALA A 15 5.07 -1.53 -0.44
C ALA A 15 6.56 -1.84 -0.69
N MET A 16 7.30 -2.24 0.34
CA MET A 16 8.69 -2.69 0.17
C MET A 16 8.79 -3.91 -0.77
N LEU A 17 7.95 -4.93 -0.57
CA LEU A 17 7.98 -6.15 -1.37
C LEU A 17 7.57 -5.92 -2.83
N GLU A 18 6.55 -5.09 -3.04
CA GLU A 18 5.93 -4.95 -4.35
C GLU A 18 6.46 -3.77 -5.17
N LEU A 19 6.95 -2.73 -4.51
CA LEU A 19 7.44 -1.49 -5.13
C LEU A 19 8.95 -1.28 -4.90
N GLY A 20 9.56 -1.97 -3.94
CA GLY A 20 10.94 -1.72 -3.53
C GLY A 20 11.10 -0.47 -2.64
N ASP A 21 9.99 0.13 -2.21
CA ASP A 21 9.97 1.37 -1.45
C ASP A 21 8.81 1.37 -0.45
N ALA A 22 9.14 1.20 0.84
CA ALA A 22 8.16 1.18 1.92
C ALA A 22 7.42 2.52 2.09
N THR A 23 8.00 3.63 1.62
CA THR A 23 7.40 4.96 1.80
C THR A 23 6.16 5.16 0.94
N GLN A 24 6.00 4.37 -0.13
CA GLN A 24 4.86 4.45 -1.06
C GLN A 24 3.61 3.70 -0.60
N TRP A 25 3.56 3.27 0.66
CA TRP A 25 2.39 2.63 1.27
C TRP A 25 1.14 3.52 1.17
N ASN A 26 1.30 4.84 1.26
CA ASN A 26 0.24 5.85 1.11
C ASN A 26 -0.49 5.75 -0.24
N ARG A 27 0.22 5.40 -1.31
CA ARG A 27 -0.37 5.24 -2.65
C ARG A 27 -1.17 3.94 -2.77
N ILE A 28 -0.74 2.89 -2.06
CA ILE A 28 -1.52 1.65 -1.94
C ILE A 28 -2.77 1.93 -1.10
N ALA A 29 -2.61 2.68 0.00
CA ALA A 29 -3.69 3.09 0.89
C ALA A 29 -4.77 3.89 0.14
N GLU A 30 -4.38 4.92 -0.61
CA GLU A 30 -5.27 5.72 -1.45
C GLU A 30 -6.02 4.87 -2.48
N LEU A 31 -5.31 4.03 -3.22
CA LEU A 31 -5.90 3.21 -4.28
C LEU A 31 -6.93 2.20 -3.75
N ASN A 32 -6.74 1.72 -2.52
CA ASN A 32 -7.62 0.75 -1.88
C ASN A 32 -8.57 1.36 -0.85
N ARG A 33 -8.55 2.69 -0.67
CA ARG A 33 -9.33 3.42 0.34
C ARG A 33 -9.12 2.89 1.76
N LEU A 34 -7.88 2.55 2.09
CA LEU A 34 -7.47 2.10 3.43
C LEU A 34 -6.82 3.27 4.15
N ILE A 35 -7.28 3.58 5.36
CA ILE A 35 -6.66 4.61 6.21
C ILE A 35 -5.61 3.97 7.12
N ASP A 36 -5.97 2.82 7.70
CA ASP A 36 -5.08 2.07 8.57
C ASP A 36 -4.05 1.29 7.73
N PRO A 37 -2.74 1.47 7.99
CA PRO A 37 -1.71 0.70 7.31
C PRO A 37 -1.68 -0.78 7.73
N PHE A 38 -2.34 -1.18 8.82
CA PHE A 38 -2.38 -2.56 9.29
C PHE A 38 -3.49 -3.35 8.59
N ILE A 39 -3.13 -4.54 8.12
CA ILE A 39 -4.03 -5.45 7.43
C ILE A 39 -4.40 -6.59 8.37
N THR A 40 -5.70 -6.81 8.52
CA THR A 40 -6.26 -7.93 9.28
C THR A 40 -7.00 -8.88 8.35
N GLY A 41 -6.81 -10.18 8.53
CA GLY A 41 -7.43 -11.21 7.70
C GLY A 41 -6.85 -11.28 6.28
N ILE A 42 -7.60 -11.90 5.36
CA ILE A 42 -7.21 -12.05 3.96
C ILE A 42 -7.85 -10.93 3.15
N VAL A 43 -7.04 -10.11 2.49
CA VAL A 43 -7.49 -9.01 1.62
C VAL A 43 -6.79 -9.06 0.28
N THR A 44 -7.48 -8.59 -0.76
CA THR A 44 -6.89 -8.38 -2.08
C THR A 44 -6.65 -6.90 -2.29
N LEU A 45 -5.37 -6.52 -2.43
CA LEU A 45 -4.93 -5.16 -2.62
C LEU A 45 -4.59 -4.89 -4.08
N GLN A 46 -5.01 -3.73 -4.56
CA GLN A 46 -4.53 -3.15 -5.81
C GLN A 46 -3.20 -2.46 -5.57
N ILE A 47 -2.20 -2.78 -6.37
CA ILE A 47 -0.86 -2.24 -6.26
C ILE A 47 -0.59 -1.32 -7.46
N PRO A 48 -0.27 -0.03 -7.23
CA PRO A 48 0.12 0.90 -8.29
C PRO A 48 1.48 0.51 -8.87
N LYS A 49 1.88 1.16 -9.96
CA LYS A 49 3.30 1.10 -10.38
C LYS A 49 4.13 1.96 -9.43
N LEU A 50 5.38 1.56 -9.18
CA LEU A 50 6.37 2.42 -8.52
C LEU A 50 6.38 3.80 -9.20
N ASP A 51 6.38 4.86 -8.41
CA ASP A 51 6.57 6.22 -8.88
C ASP A 51 7.83 6.79 -8.25
N PRO A 52 8.92 6.98 -9.00
CA PRO A 52 10.19 7.45 -8.45
C PRO A 52 10.16 8.91 -7.97
N ASN A 53 9.11 9.67 -8.31
CA ASN A 53 8.94 11.05 -7.85
C ASN A 53 8.01 11.16 -6.64
N ALA A 54 7.35 10.07 -6.25
CA ALA A 54 6.49 10.05 -5.08
C ALA A 54 7.32 9.95 -3.80
N GLY A 55 6.96 10.75 -2.81
CA GLY A 55 7.51 10.68 -1.45
C GLY A 55 6.59 9.93 -0.49
N GLY A 56 7.08 9.74 0.74
CA GLY A 56 6.29 9.19 1.83
C GLY A 56 5.25 10.17 2.38
N GLY A 57 4.34 9.65 3.21
CA GLY A 57 3.32 10.44 3.90
C GLY A 57 2.27 9.55 4.56
N VAL A 58 1.27 10.18 5.18
CA VAL A 58 0.05 9.52 5.65
C VAL A 58 -1.06 9.79 4.64
N TYR A 59 -1.79 8.75 4.25
CA TYR A 59 -3.03 8.93 3.50
C TYR A 59 -4.15 9.29 4.47
N ASP A 60 -4.76 10.47 4.27
CA ASP A 60 -5.88 10.98 5.05
C ASP A 60 -6.98 11.44 4.08
N PRO A 61 -8.08 10.66 3.92
CA PRO A 61 -9.21 11.08 3.12
C PRO A 61 -10.04 12.11 3.91
N ALA A 62 -9.85 13.39 3.59
CA ALA A 62 -10.67 14.50 4.08
C ALA A 62 -12.14 14.40 3.66
#